data_AF-A0A0R3T9F2-F1
#
_entry.id   AF-A0A0R3T9F2-F1
#
_cell.length_a   1.000
_cell.length_b   1.000
_cell.length_c   1.000
_cell.angle_alpha   90.00
_cell.angle_beta   90.00
_cell.angle_gamma   90.00
#
_symmetry.space_group_name_H-M   'P 1'
#
loop_
_entity.id
_entity.type
_entity.pdbx_description
1 polymer ?
#
loop_
_entity_poly.entity_id
_entity_poly.type
_entity_poly.pdbx_seq_one_letter_code
_entity_poly.pdbx_strand_id
1 'polypeptide(L)'
;MNSFTSLFAGCIIFCTLGFMSETSGIPIEDVAESGPGLAFVAYPKALSTMPLSPLWSVLFFAMLFLLGLDSQFVGVEGLVSSVADIFPGIFNSRRPRILLTIGSSIVCFLVGLLMVTNTKGNETSQLPPTFPIRGAGGDDNDNVPDDNRNDVIAFKLFVDNLTKRYFDSPSWIAGGNGPPSDGSITEADCAFPFLSRWFGVTCVVGNWIFAMGILVIIAIPVVAIVLAYFRRRLREAEKLTRKPYEELCALLADVNFSSTLQIPLSDIVINRRIGDGAFGLVYGGEAKSAGRWEAVAVKMNTNRTTYEAKVEFLSEAKLMRDLRHKNVVRLVGVCMDRPQDEIYLIMELMLLGDLKKYLLERRLTAQR
;
A
#
# COMPACT_ATOMS: atom_id res chain seq x y z
N MET A 1 18.08 -5.96 20.43
CA MET A 1 17.44 -4.76 21.02
C MET A 1 16.00 -5.04 21.41
N ASN A 2 15.14 -5.53 20.50
CA ASN A 2 13.74 -5.88 20.81
C ASN A 2 13.58 -6.86 22.00
N SER A 3 14.40 -7.91 22.06
CA SER A 3 14.34 -8.85 23.21
C SER A 3 14.71 -8.19 24.53
N PHE A 4 15.61 -7.21 24.51
CA PHE A 4 16.00 -6.46 25.69
C PHE A 4 14.88 -5.51 26.14
N THR A 5 14.22 -4.81 25.20
CA THR A 5 13.05 -3.97 25.52
C THR A 5 11.89 -4.80 26.07
N SER A 6 11.66 -6.01 25.57
CA SER A 6 10.62 -6.91 26.10
C SER A 6 10.95 -7.41 27.51
N LEU A 7 12.21 -7.79 27.78
CA LEU A 7 12.65 -8.19 29.12
C LEU A 7 12.55 -7.02 30.11
N PHE A 8 13.02 -5.84 29.72
CA PHE A 8 12.96 -4.64 30.56
C PHE A 8 11.51 -4.21 30.83
N ALA A 9 10.64 -4.22 29.81
CA ALA A 9 9.22 -3.97 29.99
C ALA A 9 8.56 -5.01 30.91
N GLY A 10 8.92 -6.29 30.78
CA GLY A 10 8.46 -7.36 31.67
C GLY A 10 8.82 -7.08 33.13
N CYS A 11 10.06 -6.71 33.42
CA CYS A 11 10.48 -6.32 34.77
C CYS A 11 9.66 -5.14 35.31
N ILE A 12 9.44 -4.09 34.50
CA ILE A 12 8.63 -2.93 34.91
C ILE A 12 7.18 -3.33 35.19
N ILE A 13 6.59 -4.20 34.36
CA ILE A 13 5.22 -4.71 34.53
C ILE A 13 5.08 -5.49 35.84
N PHE A 14 5.94 -6.47 36.09
CA PHE A 14 5.84 -7.28 37.31
C PHE A 14 6.19 -6.48 38.57
N CYS A 15 7.12 -5.51 38.51
CA CYS A 15 7.39 -4.61 39.65
C CYS A 15 6.18 -3.73 40.00
N THR A 16 5.49 -3.18 39.00
CA THR A 16 4.33 -2.31 39.21
C THR A 16 3.13 -3.10 39.72
N LEU A 17 2.89 -4.30 39.18
CA LEU A 17 1.83 -5.20 39.65
C LEU A 17 2.10 -5.74 41.06
N GLY A 18 3.36 -6.08 41.38
CA GLY A 18 3.75 -6.51 42.72
C GLY A 18 3.53 -5.42 43.78
N PHE A 19 3.86 -4.17 43.47
CA PHE A 19 3.57 -3.03 44.34
C PHE A 19 2.06 -2.85 44.58
N MET A 20 1.25 -3.02 43.54
CA MET A 20 -0.21 -2.91 43.65
C MET A 20 -0.83 -4.06 44.45
N SER A 21 -0.31 -5.28 44.30
CA SER A 21 -0.70 -6.46 45.07
C SER A 21 -0.42 -6.26 46.56
N GLU A 22 0.77 -5.76 46.91
CA GLU A 22 1.14 -5.45 48.29
C GLU A 22 0.28 -4.34 48.91
N THR A 23 -0.01 -3.28 48.15
CA THR A 23 -0.79 -2.13 48.68
C THR A 23 -2.28 -2.42 48.77
N SER A 24 -2.82 -3.29 47.92
CA SER A 24 -4.26 -3.57 47.81
C SER A 24 -4.67 -4.89 48.50
N GLY A 25 -3.72 -5.73 48.90
CA GLY A 25 -3.98 -7.03 49.53
C GLY A 25 -4.62 -8.08 48.61
N ILE A 26 -4.58 -7.86 47.29
CA ILE A 26 -5.16 -8.74 46.27
C ILE A 26 -4.05 -9.64 45.72
N PRO A 27 -4.25 -10.97 45.61
CA PRO A 27 -3.24 -11.88 45.08
C PRO A 27 -2.91 -11.56 43.62
N ILE A 28 -1.63 -11.68 43.23
CA ILE A 28 -1.11 -11.21 41.94
C ILE A 28 -1.77 -11.88 40.72
N GLU A 29 -2.37 -13.06 40.90
CA GLU A 29 -3.11 -13.80 39.88
C GLU A 29 -4.39 -13.09 39.42
N ASP A 30 -5.08 -12.39 40.32
CA ASP A 30 -6.31 -11.65 40.01
C ASP A 30 -6.01 -10.29 39.33
N VAL A 31 -4.75 -9.84 39.43
CA VAL A 31 -4.31 -8.54 38.91
C VAL A 31 -3.61 -8.66 37.55
N ALA A 32 -3.11 -9.84 37.22
CA ALA A 32 -2.34 -10.14 36.01
C ALA A 32 -3.20 -10.67 34.85
N GLU A 33 -4.46 -10.24 34.76
CA GLU A 33 -5.33 -10.65 33.67
C GLU A 33 -4.80 -10.13 32.32
N SER A 34 -4.74 -11.01 31.31
CA SER A 34 -4.10 -10.71 30.02
C SER A 34 -5.01 -9.90 29.09
N GLY A 35 -4.44 -8.90 28.41
CA GLY A 35 -5.14 -8.17 27.35
C GLY A 35 -5.12 -6.64 27.54
N PRO A 36 -5.95 -5.90 26.78
CA PRO A 36 -6.00 -4.45 26.87
C PRO A 36 -6.46 -3.95 28.25
N GLY A 37 -7.26 -4.74 28.99
CA GLY A 37 -7.68 -4.41 30.35
C GLY A 37 -6.51 -4.20 31.32
N LEU A 38 -5.41 -4.95 31.16
CA LEU A 38 -4.20 -4.77 31.97
C LEU A 38 -3.61 -3.37 31.82
N ALA A 39 -3.51 -2.89 30.58
CA ALA A 39 -2.91 -1.59 30.26
C ALA A 39 -3.86 -0.41 30.53
N PHE A 40 -5.18 -0.59 30.39
CA PHE A 40 -6.15 0.52 30.48
C PHE A 40 -6.93 0.58 31.80
N VAL A 41 -6.88 -0.46 32.63
CA VAL A 41 -7.60 -0.52 33.93
C VAL A 41 -6.62 -0.72 35.09
N ALA A 42 -5.86 -1.83 35.07
CA ALA A 42 -4.97 -2.18 36.18
C ALA A 42 -3.78 -1.21 36.32
N TYR A 43 -3.16 -0.84 35.20
CA TYR A 43 -2.00 0.05 35.19
C TYR A 43 -2.29 1.49 35.65
N PRO A 44 -3.31 2.19 35.11
CA PRO A 44 -3.66 3.53 35.59
C PRO A 44 -4.05 3.52 37.07
N LYS A 45 -4.67 2.42 37.54
CA LYS A 45 -4.98 2.22 38.97
C LYS A 45 -3.70 2.15 39.81
N ALA A 46 -2.68 1.40 39.40
CA ALA A 46 -1.38 1.36 40.08
C ALA A 46 -0.64 2.70 40.05
N LEU A 47 -0.67 3.41 38.92
CA LEU A 47 0.00 4.71 38.79
C LEU A 47 -0.69 5.82 39.60
N SER A 48 -1.97 5.66 39.92
CA SER A 48 -2.73 6.59 40.74
C SER A 48 -2.34 6.59 42.21
N THR A 49 -1.73 5.50 42.70
CA THR A 49 -1.28 5.37 44.09
C THR A 49 0.17 5.83 44.29
N MET A 50 0.89 6.14 43.21
CA MET A 50 2.27 6.64 43.26
C MET A 50 2.33 8.15 43.50
N PRO A 51 3.36 8.66 44.20
CA PRO A 51 3.57 10.10 44.30
C PRO A 51 3.81 10.70 42.91
N LEU A 52 3.26 11.89 42.65
CA LEU A 52 3.25 12.55 41.33
C LEU A 52 2.48 11.78 40.23
N SER A 53 1.38 11.12 40.60
CA SER A 53 0.49 10.35 39.70
C SER A 53 0.27 10.96 38.29
N PRO A 54 -0.03 12.27 38.12
CA PRO A 54 -0.29 12.82 36.79
C PRO A 54 0.89 12.71 35.82
N LEU A 55 2.13 12.80 36.31
CA LEU A 55 3.34 12.69 35.48
C LEU A 55 3.48 11.26 34.95
N TRP A 56 3.30 10.27 35.82
CA TRP A 56 3.44 8.86 35.47
C TRP A 56 2.34 8.40 34.50
N SER A 57 1.10 8.86 34.67
CA SER A 57 0.02 8.58 33.73
C SER A 57 0.31 9.13 32.33
N VAL A 58 0.80 10.37 32.23
CA VAL A 58 1.15 10.98 30.94
C VAL A 58 2.27 10.21 30.25
N LEU A 59 3.35 9.87 30.97
CA LEU A 59 4.47 9.10 30.42
C LEU A 59 4.03 7.70 29.95
N PHE A 60 3.16 7.04 30.71
CA PHE A 60 2.65 5.72 30.38
C PHE A 60 1.77 5.73 29.13
N PHE A 61 0.81 6.65 29.04
CA PHE A 61 -0.03 6.76 27.84
C PHE A 61 0.74 7.27 26.62
N ALA A 62 1.72 8.17 26.80
CA ALA A 62 2.62 8.58 25.73
C ALA A 62 3.46 7.39 25.23
N MET A 63 3.95 6.53 26.13
CA MET A 63 4.66 5.30 25.75
C MET A 63 3.76 4.38 24.92
N LEU A 64 2.54 4.08 25.38
CA LEU A 64 1.60 3.24 24.64
C LEU A 64 1.25 3.83 23.26
N PHE A 65 1.09 5.14 23.18
CA PHE A 65 0.82 5.85 21.92
C PHE A 65 1.99 5.75 20.95
N LEU A 66 3.23 5.99 21.41
CA LEU A 66 4.43 5.91 20.57
C LEU A 66 4.68 4.48 20.08
N LEU A 67 4.49 3.47 20.93
CA LEU A 67 4.57 2.05 20.53
C LEU A 67 3.55 1.71 19.42
N GLY A 68 2.33 2.24 19.52
CA GLY A 68 1.32 2.09 18.49
C GLY A 68 1.67 2.81 17.19
N LEU A 69 2.16 4.05 17.29
CA LEU A 69 2.55 4.85 16.13
C LEU A 69 3.72 4.24 15.34
N ASP A 70 4.79 3.81 16.03
CA ASP A 70 5.97 3.23 15.38
C ASP A 70 5.58 1.99 14.56
N SER A 71 4.73 1.12 15.12
CA SER A 71 4.20 -0.05 14.41
C SER A 71 3.33 0.35 13.23
N GLN A 72 2.50 1.39 13.37
CA GLN A 72 1.60 1.84 12.31
C GLN A 72 2.36 2.41 11.12
N PHE A 73 3.46 3.14 11.34
CA PHE A 73 4.31 3.66 10.27
C PHE A 73 4.92 2.53 9.43
N VAL A 74 5.50 1.52 10.09
CA VAL A 74 6.10 0.37 9.40
C VAL A 74 5.04 -0.43 8.64
N GLY A 75 3.84 -0.60 9.21
CA GLY A 75 2.74 -1.29 8.54
C GLY A 75 2.30 -0.62 7.24
N VAL A 76 2.08 0.70 7.26
CA VAL A 76 1.70 1.47 6.06
C VAL A 76 2.85 1.53 5.06
N GLU A 77 4.09 1.73 5.51
CA GLU A 77 5.27 1.75 4.65
C GLU A 77 5.49 0.39 3.95
N GLY A 78 5.32 -0.72 4.67
CA GLY A 78 5.41 -2.07 4.12
C GLY A 78 4.38 -2.31 3.02
N LEU A 79 3.12 -1.92 3.25
CA LEU A 79 2.05 -2.03 2.26
C LEU A 79 2.33 -1.17 1.03
N VAL A 80 2.73 0.09 1.22
CA VAL A 80 3.08 1.01 0.12
C VAL A 80 4.24 0.46 -0.71
N SER A 81 5.26 -0.09 -0.04
CA SER A 81 6.46 -0.62 -0.69
C SER A 81 6.14 -1.88 -1.48
N SER A 82 5.36 -2.81 -0.92
CA SER A 82 4.92 -4.01 -1.63
C SER A 82 4.12 -3.68 -2.89
N VAL A 83 3.26 -2.65 -2.87
CA VAL A 83 2.52 -2.23 -4.07
C VAL A 83 3.43 -1.52 -5.07
N ALA A 84 4.40 -0.74 -4.60
CA ALA A 84 5.38 -0.07 -5.46
C ALA A 84 6.27 -1.08 -6.20
N ASP A 85 6.66 -2.17 -5.54
CA ASP A 85 7.52 -3.23 -6.10
C ASP A 85 6.82 -4.02 -7.22
N ILE A 86 5.49 -4.18 -7.16
CA ILE A 86 4.71 -4.86 -8.20
C ILE A 86 4.63 -4.01 -9.49
N PHE A 87 4.69 -2.69 -9.40
CA PHE A 87 4.52 -1.78 -10.54
C PHE A 87 5.63 -0.71 -10.63
N PRO A 88 6.89 -1.10 -10.89
CA PRO A 88 8.05 -0.20 -10.83
C PRO A 88 7.98 0.93 -11.86
N GLY A 89 7.40 0.69 -13.06
CA GLY A 89 7.29 1.71 -14.11
C GLY A 89 6.40 2.91 -13.76
N ILE A 90 5.51 2.78 -12.76
CA ILE A 90 4.51 3.80 -12.39
C ILE A 90 4.92 4.50 -11.09
N PHE A 91 5.35 3.71 -10.10
CA PHE A 91 5.64 4.20 -8.74
C PHE A 91 7.07 4.70 -8.56
N ASN A 92 7.92 4.67 -9.60
CA ASN A 92 9.23 5.32 -9.57
C ASN A 92 9.11 6.86 -9.42
N SER A 93 7.96 7.44 -9.77
CA SER A 93 7.67 8.86 -9.56
C SER A 93 7.15 9.14 -8.14
N ARG A 94 7.61 10.25 -7.51
CA ARG A 94 7.20 10.63 -6.15
C ARG A 94 5.69 10.85 -5.97
N ARG A 95 5.00 11.40 -6.98
CA ARG A 95 3.57 11.75 -6.90
C ARG A 95 2.62 10.55 -6.70
N PRO A 96 2.68 9.48 -7.51
CA PRO A 96 1.81 8.31 -7.32
C PRO A 96 2.07 7.57 -6.00
N ARG A 97 3.31 7.54 -5.51
CA ARG A 97 3.64 6.95 -4.20
C ARG A 97 2.98 7.72 -3.05
N ILE A 98 3.02 9.06 -3.07
CA ILE A 98 2.35 9.92 -2.08
C ILE A 98 0.82 9.73 -2.11
N LEU A 99 0.23 9.69 -3.30
CA LEU A 99 -1.21 9.47 -3.46
C LEU A 99 -1.66 8.11 -2.92
N LEU A 100 -0.83 7.08 -3.07
CA LEU A 100 -1.11 5.76 -2.54
C LEU A 100 -1.11 5.75 -1.01
N THR A 101 -0.13 6.40 -0.37
CA THR A 101 -0.06 6.51 1.10
C THR A 101 -1.24 7.28 1.69
N ILE A 102 -1.66 8.38 1.03
CA ILE A 102 -2.85 9.13 1.46
C ILE A 102 -4.11 8.28 1.29
N GLY A 103 -4.23 7.59 0.16
CA GLY A 103 -5.37 6.70 -0.11
C GLY A 103 -5.50 5.56 0.90
N SER A 104 -4.41 4.88 1.23
CA SER A 104 -4.42 3.81 2.24
C SER A 104 -4.79 4.34 3.63
N SER A 105 -4.28 5.52 4.00
CA SER A 105 -4.58 6.16 5.29
C SER A 105 -6.06 6.53 5.42
N ILE A 106 -6.68 7.05 4.35
CA ILE A 106 -8.12 7.39 4.33
C ILE A 106 -8.97 6.13 4.48
N VAL A 107 -8.61 5.03 3.80
CA VAL A 107 -9.33 3.76 3.92
C VAL A 107 -9.24 3.21 5.35
N CYS A 108 -8.04 3.20 5.94
CA CYS A 108 -7.85 2.79 7.34
C CYS A 108 -8.64 3.68 8.31
N PHE A 109 -8.72 4.99 8.07
CA PHE A 109 -9.53 5.91 8.88
C PHE A 109 -11.02 5.59 8.80
N LEU A 110 -11.56 5.39 7.59
CA LEU A 110 -12.98 5.06 7.40
C LEU A 110 -13.37 3.74 8.07
N VAL A 111 -12.50 2.74 8.02
CA VAL A 111 -12.73 1.46 8.73
C VAL A 111 -12.58 1.65 10.24
N GLY A 112 -11.64 2.48 10.69
CA GLY A 112 -11.51 2.85 12.10
C GLY A 112 -12.78 3.50 12.65
N LEU A 113 -13.48 4.33 11.86
CA LEU A 113 -14.75 4.92 12.27
C LEU A 113 -15.83 3.86 12.60
N LEU A 114 -15.85 2.74 11.87
CA LEU A 114 -16.76 1.62 12.16
C LEU A 114 -16.45 0.93 13.50
N MET A 115 -15.19 0.97 13.95
CA MET A 115 -14.81 0.42 15.26
C MET A 115 -15.10 1.38 16.42
N VAL A 116 -15.16 2.69 16.17
CA VAL A 116 -15.38 3.72 17.20
C VAL A 116 -16.87 4.00 17.43
N THR A 117 -17.77 3.56 16.55
CA THR A 117 -19.21 3.71 16.75
C THR A 117 -19.71 2.88 17.92
N ASN A 118 -20.11 3.53 19.01
CA ASN A 118 -20.77 2.90 20.16
C ASN A 118 -22.14 2.33 19.74
N THR A 119 -22.35 1.05 20.02
CA THR A 119 -23.66 0.39 19.90
C THR A 119 -24.47 0.68 21.15
N LYS A 120 -25.34 1.70 21.10
CA LYS A 120 -26.45 1.77 22.07
C LYS A 120 -27.40 0.63 21.75
N GLY A 121 -27.20 -0.51 22.42
CA GLY A 121 -28.16 -1.60 22.46
C GLY A 121 -29.50 -1.08 22.97
N ASN A 122 -30.54 -1.37 22.19
CA ASN A 122 -31.92 -0.95 22.42
C ASN A 122 -32.37 -1.34 23.84
N GLU A 123 -32.84 -0.38 24.63
CA GLU A 123 -33.57 -0.68 25.86
C GLU A 123 -34.83 -1.46 25.49
N THR A 124 -34.86 -2.76 25.72
CA THR A 124 -36.09 -3.49 26.07
C THR A 124 -35.73 -4.90 26.56
N SER A 125 -36.38 -5.28 27.66
CA SER A 125 -36.53 -6.64 28.23
C SER A 125 -35.36 -7.23 29.04
N GLN A 126 -35.37 -6.88 30.33
CA GLN A 126 -35.21 -7.76 31.50
C GLN A 126 -34.89 -9.24 31.26
N LEU A 127 -33.75 -9.70 31.80
CA LEU A 127 -33.66 -10.67 32.91
C LEU A 127 -32.18 -10.86 33.30
N PRO A 128 -31.80 -10.85 34.60
CA PRO A 128 -30.42 -11.02 35.03
C PRO A 128 -29.94 -12.48 34.82
N PRO A 129 -28.64 -12.72 34.56
CA PRO A 129 -28.06 -14.04 34.67
C PRO A 129 -28.05 -14.42 36.15
N THR A 130 -28.94 -15.33 36.54
CA THR A 130 -28.76 -16.11 37.76
C THR A 130 -27.48 -16.91 37.61
N PHE A 131 -26.47 -16.63 38.44
CA PHE A 131 -25.40 -17.58 38.72
C PHE A 131 -26.05 -18.92 39.13
N PRO A 132 -25.78 -20.03 38.44
CA PRO A 132 -26.18 -21.32 38.94
C PRO A 132 -25.26 -21.67 40.12
N ILE A 133 -25.65 -21.29 41.34
CA ILE A 133 -25.25 -22.09 42.49
C ILE A 133 -25.92 -23.43 42.27
N ARG A 134 -25.12 -24.42 41.86
CA ARG A 134 -25.48 -25.83 41.79
C ARG A 134 -26.05 -26.24 43.14
N GLY A 135 -27.38 -26.21 43.25
CA GLY A 135 -28.10 -26.87 44.32
C GLY A 135 -27.84 -28.36 44.18
N ALA A 136 -26.96 -28.90 45.02
CA ALA A 136 -26.98 -30.30 45.33
C ALA A 136 -28.32 -30.56 46.05
N GLY A 137 -29.29 -31.10 45.30
CA GLY A 137 -30.45 -31.77 45.87
C GLY A 137 -29.96 -32.92 46.75
N GLY A 138 -30.61 -33.05 47.90
CA GLY A 138 -30.16 -33.88 49.02
C GLY A 138 -29.98 -35.36 48.70
N ASP A 139 -29.08 -35.95 49.46
CA ASP A 139 -29.21 -37.31 49.94
C ASP A 139 -29.06 -37.25 51.47
N ASP A 140 -29.94 -37.97 52.15
CA ASP A 140 -30.08 -38.01 53.60
C ASP A 140 -28.87 -38.70 54.29
N ASN A 141 -28.73 -38.42 55.59
CA ASN A 141 -27.89 -39.09 56.60
C ASN A 141 -26.43 -38.65 56.72
N ASP A 142 -26.11 -37.84 57.74
CA ASP A 142 -25.53 -38.33 59.01
C ASP A 142 -24.84 -37.21 59.84
N ASN A 143 -25.36 -37.03 61.06
CA ASN A 143 -24.67 -36.68 62.32
C ASN A 143 -23.39 -35.80 62.30
N VAL A 144 -23.53 -34.51 62.64
CA VAL A 144 -22.42 -33.67 63.16
C VAL A 144 -22.94 -32.81 64.34
N PRO A 145 -22.20 -32.65 65.46
CA PRO A 145 -22.74 -32.21 66.74
C PRO A 145 -23.02 -30.70 66.88
N ASP A 146 -24.03 -30.39 67.69
CA ASP A 146 -24.55 -29.06 68.05
C ASP A 146 -23.63 -28.29 69.02
N ASP A 147 -22.63 -27.55 68.52
CA ASP A 147 -21.98 -26.51 69.34
C ASP A 147 -21.76 -25.16 68.62
N ASN A 148 -21.69 -25.13 67.28
CA ASN A 148 -21.38 -23.88 66.53
C ASN A 148 -22.55 -23.28 65.74
N ARG A 149 -23.78 -23.75 65.94
CA ARG A 149 -24.97 -23.23 65.21
C ARG A 149 -25.26 -21.77 65.55
N ASN A 150 -24.91 -21.33 66.76
CA ASN A 150 -25.18 -19.97 67.22
C ASN A 150 -24.20 -18.94 66.64
N ASP A 151 -22.94 -19.31 66.42
CA ASP A 151 -21.91 -18.39 65.91
C ASP A 151 -22.06 -18.11 64.42
N VAL A 152 -22.45 -19.12 63.64
CA VAL A 152 -22.71 -18.96 62.19
C VAL A 152 -23.97 -18.12 61.96
N ILE A 153 -24.99 -18.27 62.82
CA ILE A 153 -26.21 -17.46 62.77
C ILE A 153 -25.92 -16.03 63.27
N ALA A 154 -25.12 -15.86 64.31
CA ALA A 154 -24.71 -14.55 64.83
C ALA A 154 -23.84 -13.77 63.84
N PHE A 155 -22.93 -14.44 63.11
CA PHE A 155 -22.12 -13.82 62.07
C PHE A 155 -22.96 -13.42 60.86
N LYS A 156 -23.92 -14.27 60.43
CA LYS A 156 -24.89 -13.90 59.38
C LYS A 156 -25.73 -12.70 59.77
N LEU A 157 -26.26 -12.68 61.01
CA LEU A 157 -27.01 -11.55 61.55
C LEU A 157 -26.15 -10.30 61.68
N PHE A 158 -24.87 -10.42 62.04
CA PHE A 158 -23.94 -9.29 62.13
C PHE A 158 -23.61 -8.71 60.75
N VAL A 159 -23.36 -9.55 59.73
CA VAL A 159 -23.14 -9.13 58.34
C VAL A 159 -24.40 -8.48 57.74
N ASP A 160 -25.58 -9.03 58.01
CA ASP A 160 -26.87 -8.46 57.58
C ASP A 160 -27.18 -7.12 58.29
N ASN A 161 -26.65 -6.92 59.50
CA ASN A 161 -26.86 -5.69 60.26
C ASN A 161 -25.80 -4.62 59.94
N LEU A 162 -24.60 -5.02 59.50
CA LEU A 162 -23.57 -4.13 58.94
C LEU A 162 -23.96 -3.59 57.56
N THR A 163 -24.66 -4.38 56.73
CA THR A 163 -25.18 -3.91 55.43
C THR A 163 -26.39 -2.98 55.56
N LYS A 164 -27.07 -2.97 56.71
CA LYS A 164 -28.30 -2.18 56.93
C LYS A 164 -28.09 -0.79 57.53
N ARG A 165 -26.90 -0.46 58.02
CA ARG A 165 -26.61 0.88 58.57
C ARG A 165 -25.40 1.49 57.88
N TYR A 166 -25.66 2.62 57.20
CA TYR A 166 -24.69 3.50 56.55
C TYR A 166 -24.13 3.02 55.21
N PHE A 167 -25.01 2.83 54.22
CA PHE A 167 -24.93 3.51 52.92
C PHE A 167 -26.29 3.29 52.27
N ASP A 168 -27.03 4.36 51.95
CA ASP A 168 -28.16 4.24 51.05
C ASP A 168 -27.68 3.52 49.79
N SER A 169 -28.40 2.48 49.35
CA SER A 169 -28.10 1.80 48.09
C SER A 169 -27.86 2.88 47.02
N PRO A 170 -26.68 2.94 46.37
CA PRO A 170 -26.35 4.04 45.48
C PRO A 170 -27.44 4.16 44.41
N SER A 171 -28.17 5.27 44.41
CA SER A 171 -29.13 5.57 43.36
C SER A 171 -28.34 5.97 42.12
N TRP A 172 -28.28 5.10 41.13
CA TRP A 172 -27.62 5.35 39.86
C TRP A 172 -28.48 6.32 39.04
N ILE A 173 -28.28 7.62 39.25
CA ILE A 173 -29.03 8.67 38.53
C ILE A 173 -28.41 8.82 37.14
N ALA A 174 -28.79 7.92 36.24
CA ALA A 174 -28.85 8.10 34.79
C ALA A 174 -29.56 6.89 34.16
N GLY A 175 -30.89 6.80 34.33
CA GLY A 175 -31.76 6.06 33.40
C GLY A 175 -31.76 4.52 33.45
N GLY A 176 -31.30 3.84 34.50
CA GLY A 176 -31.42 2.37 34.59
C GLY A 176 -31.40 1.83 36.02
N ASN A 177 -32.33 0.92 36.34
CA ASN A 177 -32.45 0.29 37.66
C ASN A 177 -31.40 -0.82 37.87
N GLY A 178 -30.14 -0.47 38.09
CA GLY A 178 -29.10 -1.43 38.44
C GLY A 178 -27.71 -0.83 38.59
N PRO A 179 -26.75 -1.57 39.18
CA PRO A 179 -25.34 -1.17 39.17
C PRO A 179 -24.83 -1.00 37.73
N PRO A 180 -23.89 -0.06 37.49
CA PRO A 180 -23.25 0.09 36.19
C PRO A 180 -22.57 -1.24 35.82
N SER A 181 -22.66 -1.59 34.53
CA SER A 181 -22.01 -2.77 33.95
C SER A 181 -20.52 -2.82 34.32
N ASP A 182 -20.05 -4.02 34.64
CA ASP A 182 -18.67 -4.36 35.01
C ASP A 182 -17.69 -4.33 33.81
N GLY A 183 -18.15 -3.89 32.63
CA GLY A 183 -17.36 -3.87 31.42
C GLY A 183 -17.27 -5.24 30.71
N SER A 184 -18.00 -6.25 31.18
CA SER A 184 -18.14 -7.52 30.47
C SER A 184 -19.11 -7.36 29.28
N ILE A 185 -18.67 -7.81 28.10
CA ILE A 185 -19.40 -7.62 26.84
C ILE A 185 -20.47 -8.72 26.74
N THR A 186 -21.75 -8.35 26.76
CA THR A 186 -22.87 -9.33 26.70
C THR A 186 -23.51 -9.38 25.31
N GLU A 187 -24.35 -10.39 25.02
CA GLU A 187 -25.04 -10.55 23.72
C GLU A 187 -25.90 -9.35 23.29
N ALA A 188 -26.23 -8.44 24.23
CA ALA A 188 -26.99 -7.21 23.96
C ALA A 188 -26.15 -6.06 23.36
N ASP A 189 -24.80 -6.15 23.43
CA ASP A 189 -23.89 -5.08 23.01
C ASP A 189 -23.40 -5.25 21.55
N CYS A 190 -23.90 -6.26 20.85
CA CYS A 190 -23.38 -6.68 19.55
C CYS A 190 -23.90 -5.80 18.42
N ALA A 191 -22.99 -5.15 17.69
CA ALA A 191 -23.32 -4.33 16.51
C ALA A 191 -24.13 -5.06 15.43
N PHE A 192 -23.89 -6.36 15.28
CA PHE A 192 -24.52 -7.19 14.26
C PHE A 192 -24.89 -8.58 14.82
N PRO A 193 -26.04 -8.72 15.51
CA PRO A 193 -26.44 -9.97 16.16
C PRO A 193 -26.68 -11.12 15.15
N PHE A 194 -26.98 -10.78 13.89
CA PHE A 194 -27.10 -11.73 12.77
C PHE A 194 -25.79 -12.50 12.51
N LEU A 195 -24.63 -11.83 12.54
CA LEU A 195 -23.34 -12.46 12.23
C LEU A 195 -22.86 -13.39 13.33
N SER A 196 -23.06 -13.01 14.60
CA SER A 196 -22.71 -13.88 15.74
C SER A 196 -23.54 -15.18 15.72
N ARG A 197 -24.85 -15.10 15.41
CA ARG A 197 -25.71 -16.29 15.27
C ARG A 197 -25.36 -17.18 14.09
N TRP A 198 -24.94 -16.60 12.97
CA TRP A 198 -24.61 -17.36 11.76
C TRP A 198 -23.28 -18.13 11.89
N PHE A 199 -22.29 -17.53 12.53
CA PHE A 199 -20.96 -18.14 12.69
C PHE A 199 -20.75 -18.82 14.05
N GLY A 200 -21.66 -18.64 15.01
CA GLY A 200 -21.53 -19.20 16.36
C GLY A 200 -20.33 -18.62 17.13
N VAL A 201 -19.93 -17.38 16.83
CA VAL A 201 -18.75 -16.71 17.41
C VAL A 201 -19.16 -15.60 18.37
N THR A 202 -18.27 -15.27 19.31
CA THR A 202 -18.47 -14.16 20.26
C THR A 202 -18.64 -12.83 19.52
N CYS A 203 -19.38 -11.88 20.11
CA CYS A 203 -19.71 -10.63 19.43
C CYS A 203 -18.52 -9.76 19.06
N VAL A 204 -17.45 -9.85 19.85
CA VAL A 204 -16.16 -9.21 19.53
C VAL A 204 -15.63 -9.79 18.22
N VAL A 205 -15.52 -11.11 18.14
CA VAL A 205 -15.01 -11.82 16.95
C VAL A 205 -15.92 -11.60 15.74
N GLY A 206 -17.24 -11.61 15.92
CA GLY A 206 -18.21 -11.32 14.87
C GLY A 206 -18.07 -9.89 14.31
N ASN A 207 -17.82 -8.90 15.17
CA ASN A 207 -17.58 -7.53 14.76
C ASN A 207 -16.25 -7.39 13.99
N TRP A 208 -15.19 -8.08 14.44
CA TRP A 208 -13.92 -8.14 13.71
C TRP A 208 -14.06 -8.76 12.33
N ILE A 209 -14.79 -9.88 12.21
CA ILE A 209 -15.01 -10.54 10.92
C ILE A 209 -15.76 -9.62 9.95
N PHE A 210 -16.80 -8.93 10.43
CA PHE A 210 -17.58 -8.01 9.61
C PHE A 210 -16.78 -6.77 9.20
N ALA A 211 -16.03 -6.18 10.13
CA ALA A 211 -15.15 -5.05 9.85
C ALA A 211 -14.07 -5.41 8.83
N MET A 212 -13.45 -6.60 8.97
CA MET A 212 -12.48 -7.11 8.00
C MET A 212 -13.12 -7.41 6.65
N GLY A 213 -14.35 -7.96 6.64
CA GLY A 213 -15.12 -8.20 5.42
C GLY A 213 -15.42 -6.90 4.65
N ILE A 214 -15.91 -5.86 5.35
CA ILE A 214 -16.15 -4.54 4.76
C ILE A 214 -14.85 -3.90 4.28
N LEU A 215 -13.76 -3.99 5.05
CA LEU A 215 -12.46 -3.47 4.66
C LEU A 215 -11.98 -4.10 3.35
N VAL A 216 -12.12 -5.41 3.19
CA VAL A 216 -11.76 -6.11 1.95
C VAL A 216 -12.68 -5.72 0.79
N ILE A 217 -14.00 -5.64 1.03
CA ILE A 217 -15.00 -5.27 0.02
C ILE A 217 -14.83 -3.83 -0.47
N ILE A 218 -14.36 -2.90 0.36
CA ILE A 218 -14.09 -1.50 -0.03
C ILE A 218 -12.67 -1.36 -0.59
N ALA A 219 -11.68 -2.04 -0.02
CA ALA A 219 -10.30 -1.95 -0.47
C ALA A 219 -10.11 -2.51 -1.89
N ILE A 220 -10.73 -3.64 -2.23
CA ILE A 220 -10.62 -4.26 -3.56
C ILE A 220 -11.07 -3.31 -4.69
N PRO A 221 -12.27 -2.71 -4.68
CA PRO A 221 -12.71 -1.80 -5.74
C PRO A 221 -11.94 -0.49 -5.72
N VAL A 222 -11.54 0.04 -4.54
CA VAL A 222 -10.68 1.23 -4.48
C VAL A 222 -9.34 0.95 -5.13
N VAL A 223 -8.70 -0.17 -4.81
CA VAL A 223 -7.46 -0.61 -5.46
C VAL A 223 -7.68 -0.84 -6.94
N ALA A 224 -8.78 -1.47 -7.36
CA ALA A 224 -9.09 -1.68 -8.77
C ALA A 224 -9.32 -0.37 -9.53
N ILE A 225 -10.00 0.61 -8.93
CA ILE A 225 -10.24 1.95 -9.49
C ILE A 225 -8.93 2.72 -9.60
N VAL A 226 -8.10 2.67 -8.55
CA VAL A 226 -6.77 3.29 -8.53
C VAL A 226 -5.89 2.67 -9.62
N LEU A 227 -5.85 1.34 -9.72
CA LEU A 227 -5.12 0.63 -10.77
C LEU A 227 -5.69 0.94 -12.17
N ALA A 228 -7.01 1.03 -12.33
CA ALA A 228 -7.65 1.36 -13.60
C ALA A 228 -7.38 2.81 -14.02
N TYR A 229 -7.44 3.76 -13.07
CA TYR A 229 -7.10 5.16 -13.27
C TYR A 229 -5.64 5.31 -13.70
N PHE A 230 -4.72 4.63 -13.00
CA PHE A 230 -3.30 4.65 -13.36
C PHE A 230 -3.02 3.98 -14.71
N ARG A 231 -3.67 2.84 -15.01
CA ARG A 231 -3.60 2.20 -16.34
C ARG A 231 -4.16 3.07 -17.47
N ARG A 232 -5.17 3.89 -17.20
CA ARG A 232 -5.69 4.86 -18.18
C ARG A 232 -4.67 5.96 -18.45
N ARG A 233 -4.08 6.51 -17.40
CA ARG A 233 -3.09 7.59 -17.51
C ARG A 233 -1.81 7.16 -18.25
N LEU A 234 -1.37 5.92 -18.06
CA LEU A 234 -0.27 5.32 -18.84
C LEU A 234 -0.58 5.27 -20.34
N ARG A 235 -1.79 4.79 -20.69
CA ARG A 235 -2.22 4.72 -22.10
C ARG A 235 -2.31 6.10 -22.75
N GLU A 236 -2.64 7.15 -21.99
CA GLU A 236 -2.65 8.52 -22.50
C GLU A 236 -1.24 9.04 -22.77
N ALA A 237 -0.28 8.76 -21.89
CA ALA A 237 1.12 9.15 -22.08
C ALA A 237 1.73 8.47 -23.33
N GLU A 238 1.46 7.17 -23.52
CA GLU A 238 1.95 6.42 -24.69
C GLU A 238 1.34 6.94 -26.01
N LYS A 239 0.05 7.30 -26.00
CA LYS A 239 -0.60 7.92 -27.16
C LYS A 239 0.03 9.27 -27.51
N LEU A 240 0.46 10.04 -26.50
CA LEU A 240 1.08 11.35 -26.73
C LEU A 240 2.44 11.21 -27.43
N THR A 241 3.23 10.19 -27.09
CA THR A 241 4.52 9.92 -27.74
C THR A 241 4.38 9.30 -29.14
N ARG A 242 3.29 8.58 -29.41
CA ARG A 242 3.05 7.90 -30.69
C ARG A 242 2.48 8.81 -31.78
N LYS A 243 1.62 9.78 -31.43
CA LYS A 243 1.01 10.71 -32.40
C LYS A 243 2.02 11.45 -33.31
N PRO A 244 3.11 12.05 -32.79
CA PRO A 244 4.08 12.77 -33.62
C PRO A 244 4.75 11.84 -34.65
N TYR A 245 5.02 10.59 -34.27
CA TYR A 245 5.56 9.58 -35.16
C TYR A 245 4.57 9.24 -36.29
N GLU A 246 3.31 8.98 -35.95
CA GLU A 246 2.27 8.67 -36.96
C GLU A 246 2.01 9.83 -37.91
N GLU A 247 1.97 11.08 -37.42
CA GLU A 247 1.83 12.27 -38.25
C GLU A 247 2.99 12.43 -39.23
N LEU A 248 4.21 12.14 -38.78
CA LEU A 248 5.40 12.24 -39.60
C LEU A 248 5.46 11.11 -40.65
N CYS A 249 5.09 9.87 -40.27
CA CYS A 249 4.91 8.77 -41.20
C CYS A 249 3.82 9.06 -42.24
N ALA A 250 2.71 9.69 -41.85
CA ALA A 250 1.65 10.10 -42.76
C ALA A 250 2.12 11.19 -43.73
N LEU A 251 2.86 12.19 -43.23
CA LEU A 251 3.45 13.24 -44.06
C LEU A 251 4.45 12.68 -45.09
N LEU A 252 5.21 11.65 -44.72
CA LEU A 252 6.13 10.92 -45.60
C LEU A 252 5.44 9.83 -46.43
N ALA A 253 4.14 9.62 -46.27
CA ALA A 253 3.37 8.65 -47.07
C ALA A 253 2.48 9.30 -48.14
N ASP A 254 2.34 10.63 -48.12
CA ASP A 254 1.39 11.34 -48.97
C ASP A 254 1.75 11.28 -50.48
N VAL A 255 0.74 11.34 -51.35
CA VAL A 255 0.82 10.90 -52.76
C VAL A 255 1.77 11.74 -53.63
N ASN A 256 2.08 12.98 -53.22
CA ASN A 256 3.11 13.82 -53.87
C ASN A 256 4.56 13.41 -53.53
N PHE A 257 4.74 12.52 -52.55
CA PHE A 257 6.01 11.96 -52.09
C PHE A 257 6.33 10.59 -52.72
N SER A 258 5.30 9.84 -53.15
CA SER A 258 5.35 8.38 -53.32
C SER A 258 6.14 7.88 -54.54
N SER A 259 6.19 8.60 -55.67
CA SER A 259 6.76 8.01 -56.89
C SER A 259 8.28 8.15 -57.01
N THR A 260 8.91 9.06 -56.25
CA THR A 260 10.36 9.34 -56.39
C THR A 260 11.19 9.02 -55.16
N LEU A 261 10.60 9.01 -53.95
CA LEU A 261 11.36 8.91 -52.71
C LEU A 261 11.05 7.66 -51.87
N GLN A 262 9.92 6.98 -52.06
CA GLN A 262 9.70 5.68 -51.43
C GLN A 262 10.37 4.57 -52.23
N ILE A 263 11.25 3.81 -51.58
CA ILE A 263 11.91 2.64 -52.18
C ILE A 263 11.42 1.40 -51.44
N PRO A 264 10.84 0.40 -52.12
CA PRO A 264 10.41 -0.82 -51.48
C PRO A 264 11.62 -1.60 -50.96
N LEU A 265 11.44 -2.39 -49.90
CA LEU A 265 12.53 -3.16 -49.30
C LEU A 265 13.19 -4.14 -50.30
N SER A 266 12.44 -4.64 -51.29
CA SER A 266 12.95 -5.49 -52.37
C SER A 266 13.98 -4.81 -53.28
N ASP A 267 13.97 -3.48 -53.32
CA ASP A 267 14.84 -2.65 -54.16
C ASP A 267 16.06 -2.13 -53.37
N ILE A 268 16.35 -2.74 -52.21
CA ILE A 268 17.46 -2.36 -51.32
C ILE A 268 18.29 -3.59 -51.00
N VAL A 269 19.60 -3.50 -51.25
CA VAL A 269 20.58 -4.52 -50.87
C VAL A 269 21.53 -3.90 -49.85
N ILE A 270 21.46 -4.38 -48.62
CA ILE A 270 22.31 -3.90 -47.52
C ILE A 270 23.57 -4.76 -47.45
N ASN A 271 24.74 -4.12 -47.49
CA ASN A 271 26.05 -4.77 -47.44
C ASN A 271 26.68 -4.59 -46.05
N ARG A 272 27.98 -4.23 -46.02
CA ARG A 272 28.74 -4.07 -44.77
C ARG A 272 28.39 -2.76 -44.04
N ARG A 273 28.53 -2.77 -42.71
CA ARG A 273 28.52 -1.56 -41.89
C ARG A 273 29.69 -0.65 -42.29
N ILE A 274 29.40 0.63 -42.52
CA ILE A 274 30.39 1.65 -42.93
C ILE A 274 30.61 2.72 -41.86
N GLY A 275 29.70 2.87 -40.91
CA GLY A 275 29.87 3.82 -39.81
C GLY A 275 28.75 3.78 -38.78
N ASP A 276 28.93 4.59 -37.74
CA ASP A 276 27.96 4.83 -36.67
C ASP A 276 27.63 6.30 -36.62
N GLY A 277 26.35 6.62 -36.78
CA GLY A 277 25.83 7.97 -36.59
C GLY A 277 25.27 8.15 -35.17
N ALA A 278 24.90 9.39 -34.83
CA ALA A 278 24.25 9.71 -33.55
C ALA A 278 22.89 8.98 -33.34
N PHE A 279 22.20 8.65 -34.44
CA PHE A 279 20.83 8.12 -34.44
C PHE A 279 20.71 6.68 -34.95
N GLY A 280 21.83 6.00 -35.18
CA GLY A 280 21.78 4.61 -35.67
C GLY A 280 23.01 4.19 -36.44
N LEU A 281 22.92 2.95 -36.94
CA LEU A 281 23.98 2.29 -37.68
C LEU A 281 23.88 2.66 -39.17
N VAL A 282 25.03 2.86 -39.82
CA VAL A 282 25.10 3.17 -41.26
C VAL A 282 25.78 2.02 -41.99
N TYR A 283 25.10 1.50 -43.01
CA TYR A 283 25.56 0.43 -43.87
C TYR A 283 25.79 0.96 -45.28
N GLY A 284 26.78 0.41 -45.98
CA GLY A 284 26.87 0.57 -47.42
C GLY A 284 25.89 -0.40 -48.08
N GLY A 285 25.38 -0.06 -49.24
CA GLY A 285 24.44 -0.90 -49.97
C GLY A 285 24.23 -0.43 -51.39
N GLU A 286 23.28 -1.05 -52.05
CA GLU A 286 22.77 -0.64 -53.36
C GLU A 286 21.26 -0.46 -53.25
N ALA A 287 20.74 0.61 -53.85
CA ALA A 287 19.30 0.83 -53.93
C ALA A 287 18.89 1.17 -55.35
N LYS A 288 17.69 0.73 -55.73
CA LYS A 288 17.13 1.00 -57.05
C LYS A 288 16.33 2.31 -56.99
N SER A 289 16.84 3.35 -57.63
CA SER A 289 16.15 4.65 -57.77
C SER A 289 15.88 4.92 -59.25
N ALA A 290 14.62 5.26 -59.59
CA ALA A 290 14.18 5.49 -60.97
C ALA A 290 14.59 4.38 -61.97
N GLY A 291 14.60 3.11 -61.52
CA GLY A 291 14.94 1.95 -62.34
C GLY A 291 16.44 1.63 -62.47
N ARG A 292 17.34 2.43 -61.88
CA ARG A 292 18.78 2.20 -61.88
C ARG A 292 19.29 1.86 -60.47
N TRP A 293 20.18 0.88 -60.38
CA TRP A 293 20.91 0.59 -59.13
C TRP A 293 22.01 1.63 -58.93
N GLU A 294 22.00 2.29 -57.78
CA GLU A 294 23.06 3.18 -57.34
C GLU A 294 23.64 2.76 -55.98
N ALA A 295 24.93 3.01 -55.77
CA ALA A 295 25.58 2.75 -54.51
C ALA A 295 25.13 3.79 -53.47
N VAL A 296 24.68 3.32 -52.31
CA VAL A 296 24.02 4.13 -51.28
C VAL A 296 24.58 3.86 -49.89
N ALA A 297 24.41 4.84 -49.02
CA ALA A 297 24.50 4.66 -47.57
C ALA A 297 23.09 4.47 -47.01
N VAL A 298 22.87 3.34 -46.34
CA VAL A 298 21.61 2.99 -45.68
C VAL A 298 21.79 3.22 -44.18
N LYS A 299 21.17 4.27 -43.67
CA LYS A 299 21.08 4.50 -42.23
C LYS A 299 19.83 3.82 -41.72
N MET A 300 19.98 3.02 -40.67
CA MET A 300 18.92 2.18 -40.14
C MET A 300 18.75 2.41 -38.64
N ASN A 301 17.48 2.45 -38.24
CA ASN A 301 17.10 2.52 -36.84
C ASN A 301 16.97 1.10 -36.27
N THR A 302 17.48 0.85 -35.08
CA THR A 302 17.40 -0.48 -34.44
C THR A 302 16.01 -0.71 -33.87
N ASN A 303 15.52 -1.95 -33.89
CA ASN A 303 14.18 -2.38 -33.44
C ASN A 303 13.84 -2.03 -31.95
N ARG A 304 14.79 -1.51 -31.16
CA ARG A 304 14.61 -1.17 -29.73
C ARG A 304 14.61 0.32 -29.41
N THR A 305 14.36 1.20 -30.38
CA THR A 305 14.40 2.64 -30.12
C THR A 305 13.05 3.22 -29.69
N THR A 306 13.11 4.24 -28.82
CA THR A 306 11.94 4.98 -28.35
C THR A 306 11.25 5.71 -29.51
N TYR A 307 9.95 6.00 -29.39
CA TYR A 307 9.24 6.78 -30.40
C TYR A 307 9.87 8.16 -30.63
N GLU A 308 10.48 8.76 -29.60
CA GLU A 308 11.23 10.01 -29.72
C GLU A 308 12.41 9.89 -30.70
N ALA A 309 13.22 8.83 -30.58
CA ALA A 309 14.31 8.58 -31.52
C ALA A 309 13.81 8.30 -32.94
N LYS A 310 12.66 7.62 -33.09
CA LYS A 310 12.00 7.42 -34.39
C LYS A 310 11.53 8.74 -35.01
N VAL A 311 10.98 9.65 -34.20
CA VAL A 311 10.59 10.99 -34.64
C VAL A 311 11.80 11.80 -35.08
N GLU A 312 12.88 11.78 -34.32
CA GLU A 312 14.13 12.47 -34.67
C GLU A 312 14.71 11.93 -35.99
N PHE A 313 14.74 10.61 -36.15
CA PHE A 313 15.19 9.94 -37.37
C PHE A 313 14.37 10.34 -38.61
N LEU A 314 13.05 10.35 -38.49
CA LEU A 314 12.18 10.79 -39.59
C LEU A 314 12.22 12.30 -39.81
N SER A 315 12.53 13.09 -38.78
CA SER A 315 12.66 14.55 -38.90
C SER A 315 13.89 14.92 -39.73
N GLU A 316 14.97 14.15 -39.61
CA GLU A 316 16.15 14.25 -40.48
C GLU A 316 15.77 13.99 -41.94
N ALA A 317 15.00 12.93 -42.21
CA ALA A 317 14.47 12.63 -43.54
C ALA A 317 13.68 13.81 -44.12
N LYS A 318 12.80 14.39 -43.30
CA LYS A 318 11.97 15.54 -43.67
C LYS A 318 12.83 16.77 -44.00
N LEU A 319 13.88 17.04 -43.23
CA LEU A 319 14.81 18.15 -43.49
C LEU A 319 15.59 17.94 -44.79
N MET A 320 16.11 16.74 -45.02
CA MET A 320 16.92 16.43 -46.20
C MET A 320 16.10 16.39 -47.49
N ARG A 321 14.79 16.12 -47.41
CA ARG A 321 13.88 16.09 -48.56
C ARG A 321 14.00 17.31 -49.46
N ASP A 322 14.04 18.49 -48.84
CA ASP A 322 13.97 19.78 -49.55
C ASP A 322 15.37 20.33 -49.87
N LEU A 323 16.44 19.62 -49.48
CA LEU A 323 17.83 20.03 -49.67
C LEU A 323 18.45 19.35 -50.91
N ARG A 324 18.52 20.09 -52.02
CA ARG A 324 19.26 19.67 -53.23
C ARG A 324 20.39 20.64 -53.54
N HIS A 325 21.61 20.27 -53.18
CA HIS A 325 22.79 21.08 -53.43
C HIS A 325 24.05 20.21 -53.63
N LYS A 326 24.99 20.64 -54.46
CA LYS A 326 26.22 19.88 -54.81
C LYS A 326 27.09 19.51 -53.60
N ASN A 327 27.01 20.29 -52.53
CA ASN A 327 27.81 20.13 -51.31
C ASN A 327 26.99 19.60 -50.12
N VAL A 328 25.76 19.10 -50.34
CA VAL A 328 24.89 18.55 -49.30
C VAL A 328 24.54 17.12 -49.67
N VAL A 329 24.66 16.21 -48.71
CA VAL A 329 24.34 14.78 -48.91
C VAL A 329 22.89 14.64 -49.36
N ARG A 330 22.70 14.09 -50.56
CA ARG A 330 21.37 13.86 -51.12
C ARG A 330 20.67 12.68 -50.46
N LEU A 331 19.41 12.89 -50.07
CA LEU A 331 18.49 11.81 -49.75
C LEU A 331 17.99 11.16 -51.05
N VAL A 332 18.28 9.86 -51.20
CA VAL A 332 17.87 9.03 -52.33
C VAL A 332 16.45 8.52 -52.14
N GLY A 333 16.13 8.10 -50.91
CA GLY A 333 14.81 7.58 -50.58
C GLY A 333 14.64 7.21 -49.11
N VAL A 334 13.42 6.84 -48.76
CA VAL A 334 13.04 6.30 -47.45
C VAL A 334 12.29 4.99 -47.67
N CYS A 335 12.66 3.95 -46.92
CA CYS A 335 11.90 2.72 -46.82
C CYS A 335 11.31 2.61 -45.42
N MET A 336 10.02 2.32 -45.34
CA MET A 336 9.31 2.09 -44.09
C MET A 336 8.71 0.69 -44.13
N ASP A 337 9.33 -0.25 -43.41
CA ASP A 337 8.83 -1.62 -43.31
C ASP A 337 7.88 -1.73 -42.11
N ARG A 338 6.57 -1.54 -42.36
CA ARG A 338 5.53 -1.61 -41.33
C ARG A 338 5.48 -2.92 -40.52
N PRO A 339 5.66 -4.13 -41.09
CA PRO A 339 5.61 -5.37 -40.31
C PRO A 339 6.73 -5.50 -39.27
N GLN A 340 7.92 -4.91 -39.52
CA GLN A 340 9.03 -4.93 -38.56
C GLN A 340 9.22 -3.60 -37.81
N ASP A 341 8.44 -2.57 -38.18
CA ASP A 341 8.54 -1.18 -37.69
C ASP A 341 9.97 -0.62 -37.83
N GLU A 342 10.63 -1.00 -38.92
CA GLU A 342 11.98 -0.61 -39.29
C GLU A 342 11.97 0.47 -40.37
N ILE A 343 12.88 1.42 -40.23
CA ILE A 343 12.96 2.60 -41.09
C ILE A 343 14.37 2.70 -41.64
N TYR A 344 14.47 2.81 -42.95
CA TYR A 344 15.72 2.93 -43.68
C TYR A 344 15.78 4.28 -44.39
N LEU A 345 16.81 5.05 -44.07
CA LEU A 345 17.16 6.28 -44.77
C LEU A 345 18.24 5.96 -45.80
N ILE A 346 17.92 6.17 -47.07
CA ILE A 346 18.77 5.82 -48.20
C ILE A 346 19.37 7.12 -48.71
N MET A 347 20.69 7.24 -48.60
CA MET A 347 21.43 8.45 -48.92
C MET A 347 22.51 8.12 -49.95
N GLU A 348 23.05 9.14 -50.62
CA GLU A 348 24.20 8.93 -51.49
C GLU A 348 25.43 8.44 -50.70
N LEU A 349 26.20 7.53 -51.31
CA LEU A 349 27.39 6.97 -50.69
C LEU A 349 28.59 7.91 -50.85
N MET A 350 29.11 8.40 -49.73
CA MET A 350 30.37 9.17 -49.71
C MET A 350 31.57 8.22 -49.65
N LEU A 351 32.15 7.91 -50.81
CA LEU A 351 33.27 6.95 -50.96
C LEU A 351 34.50 7.27 -50.08
N LEU A 352 34.73 8.56 -49.81
CA LEU A 352 35.86 9.05 -49.04
C LEU A 352 35.56 9.19 -47.54
N GLY A 353 34.37 8.74 -47.10
CA GLY A 353 33.93 8.83 -45.71
C GLY A 353 33.53 10.24 -45.29
N ASP A 354 33.53 10.48 -43.98
CA ASP A 354 33.21 11.79 -43.42
C ASP A 354 34.33 12.80 -43.65
N LEU A 355 33.96 14.08 -43.77
CA LEU A 355 34.89 15.17 -44.07
C LEU A 355 36.02 15.28 -43.06
N LYS A 356 35.73 15.05 -41.77
CA LYS A 356 36.74 15.12 -40.70
C LYS A 356 37.81 14.06 -40.91
N LYS A 357 37.40 12.81 -41.14
CA LYS A 357 38.31 11.71 -41.41
C LYS A 357 39.12 11.94 -42.69
N TYR A 358 38.47 12.40 -43.76
CA TYR A 358 39.16 12.73 -45.00
C TYR A 358 40.24 13.80 -44.83
N LEU A 359 39.93 14.90 -44.11
CA LEU A 359 40.88 15.98 -43.86
C LEU A 359 42.05 15.53 -42.97
N LEU A 360 41.77 14.69 -41.96
CA LEU A 360 42.81 14.14 -41.08
C LEU A 360 43.77 13.23 -41.84
N GLU A 361 43.25 12.35 -42.69
CA GLU A 361 44.07 11.46 -43.53
C GLU A 361 44.94 12.26 -44.50
N ARG A 362 44.38 13.28 -45.18
CA ARG A 362 45.15 14.14 -46.09
C ARG A 362 46.22 14.98 -45.40
N ARG A 363 45.98 15.41 -44.16
CA ARG A 363 46.99 16.14 -43.37
C ARG A 363 48.22 15.28 -43.11
N LEU A 364 48.03 14.00 -42.77
CA LEU A 364 49.12 13.06 -42.53
C LEU A 364 49.93 12.79 -43.80
N THR A 365 49.26 12.68 -44.96
CA THR A 365 49.93 12.49 -46.24
C THR A 365 50.69 13.73 -46.70
N ALA A 366 50.23 14.94 -46.35
CA ALA A 366 50.90 16.19 -46.69
C ALA A 366 52.12 16.50 -45.79
N GLN A 367 52.27 15.80 -44.66
CA GLN A 367 53.42 15.93 -43.75
C GLN A 367 54.52 14.89 -44.02
N ARG A 368 54.28 13.91 -44.89
CA ARG A 368 55.29 13.00 -45.45
C ARG A 368 55.71 13.52 -46.81
#